data_AF-A0A178T6J0-F1
#
_entry.id   AF-A0A178T6J0-F1
#
_cell.length_a   1.000
_cell.length_b   1.000
_cell.length_c   1.000
_cell.angle_alpha   90.00
_cell.angle_beta   90.00
_cell.angle_gamma   90.00
#
_symmetry.space_group_name_H-M   'P 1'
#
loop_
_entity.id
_entity.type
_entity.pdbx_description
1 polymer ?
#
loop_
_entity_poly.entity_id
_entity_poly.type
_entity_poly.pdbx_seq_one_letter_code
_entity_poly.pdbx_strand_id
1 'polypeptide(L)'
;MNEGWATYWHQRILREMDLTSDEAIEFAKLNANVVQPSRTGINPCYLGLKIFEDIEERWNNPTEEMKKYGVKPGSGRAKIFEVRELESDISFLRNYLTKELVMREDMYLFQKQGKEYKIVDKNWDHIRD
;
A
#
# COMPACT_ATOMS: atom_id res chain seq x y z
N MET A 1 -5.52 5.75 4.85
CA MET A 1 -5.67 4.34 5.28
C MET A 1 -6.98 3.73 4.77
N ASN A 2 -8.11 4.42 4.96
CA ASN A 2 -9.44 3.90 4.61
C ASN A 2 -9.58 3.48 3.14
N GLU A 3 -9.09 4.29 2.20
CA GLU A 3 -9.17 4.03 0.77
C GLU A 3 -8.38 2.77 0.37
N GLY A 4 -7.19 2.61 0.96
CA GLY A 4 -6.36 1.42 0.78
C GLY A 4 -7.02 0.16 1.32
N TRP A 5 -7.65 0.24 2.50
CA TRP A 5 -8.36 -0.88 3.11
C TRP A 5 -9.54 -1.35 2.25
N ALA A 6 -10.36 -0.41 1.77
CA ALA A 6 -11.47 -0.72 0.87
C ALA A 6 -10.96 -1.36 -0.43
N THR A 7 -9.91 -0.78 -1.03
CA THR A 7 -9.28 -1.31 -2.25
C THR A 7 -8.76 -2.73 -2.06
N TYR A 8 -8.06 -2.98 -0.96
CA TYR A 8 -7.53 -4.29 -0.60
C TYR A 8 -8.63 -5.37 -0.54
N TRP A 9 -9.74 -5.09 0.15
CA TRP A 9 -10.83 -6.05 0.26
C TRP A 9 -11.64 -6.22 -1.02
N HIS A 10 -11.90 -5.14 -1.75
CA HIS A 10 -12.57 -5.24 -3.05
C HIS A 10 -11.80 -6.17 -4.00
N GLN A 11 -10.47 -6.06 -4.06
CA GLN A 11 -9.65 -6.93 -4.90
C GLN A 11 -9.69 -8.39 -4.46
N ARG A 12 -9.67 -8.67 -3.15
CA ARG A 12 -9.70 -10.05 -2.65
C ARG A 12 -11.06 -10.71 -2.85
N ILE A 13 -12.13 -10.02 -2.45
CA ILE A 13 -13.50 -10.55 -2.56
C ILE A 13 -13.83 -10.83 -4.03
N LEU A 14 -13.58 -9.88 -4.94
CA LEU A 14 -13.92 -10.06 -6.36
C LEU A 14 -13.07 -11.13 -7.04
N ARG A 15 -11.85 -11.42 -6.56
CA ARG A 15 -11.03 -12.54 -7.05
C ARG A 15 -11.52 -13.90 -6.54
N GLU A 16 -12.25 -13.94 -5.43
CA GLU A 16 -12.82 -15.16 -4.86
C GLU A 16 -14.24 -15.45 -5.38
N MET A 17 -14.84 -14.50 -6.09
CA MET A 17 -16.15 -14.69 -6.73
C MET A 17 -16.02 -15.50 -8.03
N ASP A 18 -17.07 -16.27 -8.33
CA ASP A 18 -17.21 -17.01 -9.59
C ASP A 18 -17.66 -16.05 -10.71
N LEU A 19 -16.75 -15.18 -11.13
CA LEU A 19 -16.99 -14.21 -12.20
C LEU A 19 -16.79 -14.87 -13.57
N THR A 20 -17.65 -14.50 -14.51
CA THR A 20 -17.39 -14.75 -15.93
C THR A 20 -16.15 -13.99 -16.39
N SER A 21 -15.55 -14.41 -17.51
CA SER A 21 -14.37 -13.73 -18.06
C SER A 21 -14.64 -12.26 -18.40
N ASP A 22 -15.84 -11.93 -18.87
CA ASP A 22 -16.22 -10.55 -19.20
C ASP A 22 -16.31 -9.68 -17.93
N GLU A 23 -16.94 -10.18 -16.87
CA GLU A 23 -17.02 -9.50 -15.57
C GLU A 23 -15.63 -9.31 -14.95
N ALA A 24 -14.75 -10.31 -15.05
CA ALA A 24 -13.38 -10.22 -14.57
C ALA A 24 -12.59 -9.12 -15.32
N ILE A 25 -12.77 -9.01 -16.64
CA ILE A 25 -12.13 -7.97 -17.46
C ILE A 25 -12.68 -6.59 -17.11
N GLU A 26 -14.00 -6.47 -16.93
CA GLU A 26 -14.63 -5.21 -16.53
C GLU A 26 -14.13 -4.74 -15.17
N PHE A 27 -14.08 -5.65 -14.19
CA PHE A 27 -13.51 -5.37 -12.89
C PHE A 27 -12.05 -4.94 -12.99
N ALA A 28 -11.22 -5.64 -13.78
CA ALA A 28 -9.83 -5.29 -13.96
C ALA A 28 -9.66 -3.85 -14.49
N LYS A 29 -10.51 -3.45 -15.46
CA LYS A 29 -10.52 -2.07 -15.99
C LYS A 29 -10.92 -1.04 -14.93
N LEU A 30 -11.99 -1.30 -14.18
CA LEU A 30 -12.47 -0.40 -13.12
C LEU A 30 -11.42 -0.25 -12.01
N ASN A 31 -10.87 -1.36 -11.52
CA ASN A 31 -9.85 -1.35 -10.48
C ASN A 31 -8.58 -0.62 -10.92
N ALA A 32 -8.13 -0.83 -12.17
CA ALA A 32 -6.98 -0.12 -12.73
C ALA A 32 -7.16 1.40 -12.69
N ASN A 33 -8.36 1.91 -13.00
CA ASN A 33 -8.66 3.34 -12.92
C ASN A 33 -8.66 3.87 -11.49
N VAL A 34 -9.13 3.07 -10.52
CA VAL A 34 -9.16 3.46 -9.10
C VAL A 34 -7.75 3.53 -8.51
N VAL A 35 -6.90 2.57 -8.84
CA VAL A 35 -5.55 2.46 -8.25
C VAL A 35 -4.47 3.11 -9.11
N GLN A 36 -4.83 3.81 -10.19
CA GLN A 36 -3.86 4.41 -11.09
C GLN A 36 -2.98 5.44 -10.34
N PRO A 37 -1.66 5.27 -10.30
CA PRO A 37 -0.77 6.27 -9.73
C PRO A 37 -0.87 7.59 -10.50
N SER A 38 -0.89 8.72 -9.79
CA SER A 38 -0.83 10.04 -10.43
C SER A 38 0.63 10.45 -10.63
N ARG A 39 0.90 11.15 -11.74
CA ARG A 39 2.24 11.70 -12.04
C ARG A 39 2.62 12.88 -11.14
N THR A 40 1.63 13.53 -10.53
CA THR A 40 1.82 14.81 -9.82
C THR A 40 1.29 14.77 -8.39
N GLY A 41 0.78 13.62 -7.93
CA GLY A 41 0.21 13.48 -6.60
C GLY A 41 0.16 12.02 -6.18
N ILE A 42 -0.04 11.80 -4.88
CA ILE A 42 -0.19 10.47 -4.32
C ILE A 42 -1.64 10.03 -4.50
N ASN A 43 -1.87 8.84 -5.07
CA ASN A 43 -3.20 8.20 -5.06
C ASN A 43 -3.38 7.45 -3.73
N PRO A 44 -4.32 7.85 -2.84
CA PRO A 44 -4.52 7.21 -1.55
C PRO A 44 -4.97 5.75 -1.63
N CYS A 45 -5.76 5.37 -2.65
CA CYS A 45 -6.17 3.99 -2.90
C CYS A 45 -4.95 3.11 -3.20
N TYR A 46 -4.07 3.59 -4.08
CA TYR A 46 -2.84 2.90 -4.44
C TYR A 46 -1.88 2.77 -3.26
N LEU A 47 -1.56 3.91 -2.63
CA LEU A 47 -0.59 3.93 -1.53
C LEU A 47 -1.06 3.06 -0.36
N GLY A 48 -2.31 3.22 0.05
CA GLY A 48 -2.85 2.43 1.14
C GLY A 48 -2.91 0.93 0.81
N LEU A 49 -3.28 0.56 -0.42
CA LEU A 49 -3.24 -0.84 -0.88
C LEU A 49 -1.82 -1.40 -0.74
N LYS A 50 -0.80 -0.68 -1.23
CA LYS A 50 0.59 -1.12 -1.19
C LYS A 50 1.13 -1.27 0.22
N ILE A 51 0.74 -0.39 1.14
CA ILE A 51 1.12 -0.52 2.55
C ILE A 51 0.46 -1.77 3.16
N PHE A 52 -0.83 -2.04 2.91
CA PHE A 52 -1.48 -3.25 3.43
C PHE A 52 -0.91 -4.55 2.84
N GLU A 53 -0.63 -4.58 1.54
CA GLU A 53 0.04 -5.72 0.89
C GLU A 53 1.43 -5.96 1.49
N ASP A 54 2.19 -4.90 1.76
CA ASP A 54 3.51 -5.00 2.39
C ASP A 54 3.45 -5.53 3.83
N ILE A 55 2.48 -5.07 4.63
CA ILE A 55 2.28 -5.57 6.00
C ILE A 55 1.90 -7.05 5.95
N GLU A 56 0.92 -7.43 5.13
CA GLU A 56 0.50 -8.83 5.02
C GLU A 56 1.67 -9.73 4.61
N GLU A 57 2.45 -9.31 3.62
CA GLU A 57 3.62 -10.05 3.12
C GLU A 57 4.69 -10.23 4.19
N ARG A 58 5.07 -9.16 4.90
CA ARG A 58 6.11 -9.22 5.95
C ARG A 58 5.72 -10.11 7.14
N TRP A 59 4.44 -10.18 7.50
CA TRP A 59 3.97 -11.05 8.58
C TRP A 59 3.62 -12.46 8.12
N ASN A 60 3.39 -12.67 6.82
CA ASN A 60 3.34 -14.00 6.25
C ASN A 60 4.74 -14.62 6.14
N ASN A 61 5.72 -13.82 5.75
CA ASN A 61 7.11 -14.22 5.53
C ASN A 61 8.08 -13.43 6.43
N PRO A 62 8.01 -13.59 7.77
CA PRO A 62 8.80 -12.81 8.70
C PRO A 62 10.30 -13.13 8.62
N THR A 63 11.12 -12.11 8.83
CA THR A 63 12.57 -12.27 8.98
C THR A 63 12.91 -13.04 10.27
N GLU A 64 14.14 -13.56 10.36
CA GLU A 64 14.62 -14.22 11.58
C GLU A 64 14.56 -13.30 12.81
N GLU A 65 14.77 -11.99 12.62
CA GLU A 65 14.63 -11.01 13.69
C GLU A 65 13.17 -10.86 14.14
N MET A 66 12.22 -10.73 13.21
CA MET A 66 10.78 -10.66 13.54
C MET A 66 10.31 -11.91 14.29
N LYS A 67 10.81 -13.10 13.91
CA LYS A 67 10.52 -14.35 14.61
C LYS A 67 11.03 -14.36 16.05
N LYS A 68 12.22 -13.79 16.31
CA LYS A 68 12.75 -13.64 17.68
C LYS A 68 11.87 -12.75 18.56
N TYR A 69 11.18 -11.78 17.96
CA TYR A 69 10.17 -10.95 18.64
C TYR A 69 8.76 -11.57 18.68
N GLY A 70 8.61 -12.83 18.27
CA GLY A 70 7.37 -13.58 18.39
C GLY A 70 6.44 -13.53 17.19
N VAL A 71 6.87 -12.95 16.05
CA VAL A 71 6.06 -12.98 14.82
C VAL A 71 6.00 -14.40 14.27
N LYS A 72 4.78 -14.88 14.04
CA LYS A 72 4.53 -16.22 13.47
C LYS A 72 4.40 -16.12 11.94
N PRO A 73 5.07 -16.99 11.16
CA PRO A 73 4.80 -17.10 9.73
C PRO A 73 3.32 -17.34 9.44
N GLY A 74 2.81 -16.76 8.35
CA GLY A 74 1.39 -16.82 7.97
C GLY A 74 0.46 -15.92 8.79
N SER A 75 0.99 -15.05 9.66
CA SER A 75 0.20 -14.15 10.51
C SER A 75 -0.24 -12.84 9.84
N GLY A 76 0.04 -12.66 8.54
CA GLY A 76 -0.17 -11.43 7.80
C GLY A 76 -1.61 -10.91 7.87
N ARG A 77 -2.58 -11.81 7.72
CA ARG A 77 -4.00 -11.43 7.80
C ARG A 77 -4.37 -10.88 9.17
N ALA A 78 -3.97 -11.55 10.25
CA ALA A 78 -4.24 -11.09 11.61
C ALA A 78 -3.60 -9.71 11.85
N LYS A 79 -2.38 -9.50 11.34
CA LYS A 79 -1.68 -8.22 11.49
C LYS A 79 -2.40 -7.07 10.80
N ILE A 80 -2.89 -7.23 9.56
CA ILE A 80 -3.57 -6.11 8.88
C ILE A 80 -4.89 -5.73 9.56
N PHE A 81 -5.57 -6.67 10.22
CA PHE A 81 -6.75 -6.38 11.05
C PHE A 81 -6.37 -5.62 12.32
N GLU A 82 -5.30 -6.02 13.02
CA GLU A 82 -4.78 -5.29 14.18
C GLU A 82 -4.41 -3.84 13.80
N VAL A 83 -3.70 -3.67 12.67
CA VAL A 83 -3.36 -2.34 12.12
C VAL A 83 -4.61 -1.52 11.85
N ARG A 84 -5.64 -2.14 11.24
CA ARG A 84 -6.91 -1.47 10.95
C ARG A 84 -7.63 -1.00 12.21
N GLU A 85 -7.50 -1.74 13.31
CA GLU A 85 -8.15 -1.45 14.58
C GLU A 85 -7.42 -0.36 15.38
N LEU A 86 -6.08 -0.36 15.35
CA LEU A 86 -5.27 0.46 16.25
C LEU A 86 -4.74 1.76 15.63
N GLU A 87 -4.56 1.80 14.31
CA GLU A 87 -3.86 2.91 13.65
C GLU A 87 -4.80 4.03 13.19
N SER A 88 -4.33 5.27 13.28
CA SER A 88 -4.86 6.44 12.58
C SER A 88 -4.21 6.57 11.20
N ASP A 89 -4.71 7.44 10.32
CA ASP A 89 -4.05 7.70 9.03
C ASP A 89 -2.58 8.15 9.19
N ILE A 90 -2.31 8.99 10.20
CA ILE A 90 -0.96 9.52 10.46
C ILE A 90 -0.04 8.41 10.96
N SER A 91 -0.47 7.63 11.95
CA SER A 91 0.35 6.58 12.54
C SER A 91 0.52 5.39 11.59
N PHE A 92 -0.49 5.10 10.75
CA PHE A 92 -0.39 4.13 9.67
C PHE A 92 0.73 4.46 8.68
N LEU A 93 0.79 5.71 8.19
CA LEU A 93 1.88 6.13 7.32
C LEU A 93 3.22 6.10 8.05
N ARG A 94 3.28 6.67 9.26
CA ARG A 94 4.52 6.74 10.03
C ARG A 94 5.15 5.37 10.29
N ASN A 95 4.32 4.39 10.64
CA ASN A 95 4.79 3.08 11.09
C ASN A 95 5.02 2.09 9.94
N TYR A 96 4.31 2.25 8.81
CA TYR A 96 4.28 1.23 7.76
C TYR A 96 4.64 1.71 6.36
N LEU A 97 4.82 3.01 6.12
CA LEU A 97 5.48 3.49 4.91
C LEU A 97 7.00 3.36 5.05
N THR A 98 7.50 2.15 4.79
CA THR A 98 8.92 1.83 4.94
C THR A 98 9.75 2.36 3.77
N LYS A 99 11.05 2.53 4.01
CA LYS A 99 12.01 2.91 2.96
C LYS A 99 12.00 1.91 1.81
N GLU A 100 11.96 0.62 2.12
CA GLU A 100 11.93 -0.45 1.13
C GLU A 100 10.69 -0.37 0.26
N LEU A 101 9.53 -0.06 0.86
CA LEU A 101 8.29 0.13 0.13
C LEU A 101 8.34 1.38 -0.76
N VAL A 102 8.81 2.52 -0.24
CA VAL A 102 9.00 3.77 -1.00
C VAL A 102 9.89 3.53 -2.22
N MET A 103 11.01 2.83 -2.04
CA MET A 103 11.94 2.52 -3.14
C MET A 103 11.34 1.52 -4.14
N ARG A 104 10.64 0.48 -3.67
CA ARG A 104 10.02 -0.55 -4.52
C ARG A 104 8.92 0.01 -5.40
N GLU A 105 8.13 0.95 -4.88
CA GLU A 105 7.01 1.59 -5.59
C GLU A 105 7.43 2.85 -6.35
N ASP A 106 8.75 3.14 -6.43
CA ASP A 106 9.32 4.28 -7.15
C ASP A 106 8.69 5.63 -6.70
N MET A 107 8.39 5.76 -5.40
CA MET A 107 7.75 6.96 -4.85
C MET A 107 8.76 8.09 -4.70
N TYR A 108 8.44 9.28 -5.22
CA TYR A 108 9.30 10.47 -5.17
C TYR A 108 8.52 11.74 -4.81
N LEU A 109 9.19 12.67 -4.12
CA LEU A 109 8.69 14.03 -3.97
C LEU A 109 9.04 14.86 -5.20
N PHE A 110 8.02 15.27 -5.93
CA PHE A 110 8.14 16.31 -6.95
C PHE A 110 7.88 17.67 -6.30
N GLN A 111 8.81 18.61 -6.45
CA GLN A 111 8.54 20.00 -6.13
C GLN A 111 8.44 20.78 -7.44
N LYS A 112 7.40 21.61 -7.53
CA LYS A 112 7.23 22.53 -8.66
C LYS A 112 8.21 23.69 -8.51
N GLN A 113 9.16 23.81 -9.44
CA GLN A 113 10.07 24.96 -9.54
C GLN A 113 9.76 25.71 -10.84
N GLY A 114 9.06 26.84 -10.73
CA GLY A 114 8.63 27.63 -11.89
C GLY A 114 7.57 26.91 -12.73
N LYS A 115 7.88 26.62 -14.01
CA LYS A 115 6.99 25.91 -14.95
C LYS A 115 7.27 24.40 -15.06
N GLU A 116 8.32 23.90 -14.41
CA GLU A 116 8.75 22.50 -14.49
C GLU A 116 8.62 21.79 -13.14
N TYR A 117 8.35 20.49 -13.18
CA TYR A 117 8.45 19.62 -12.00
C TYR A 117 9.84 18.98 -12.00
N LYS A 118 10.57 19.13 -10.89
CA LYS A 118 11.84 18.43 -10.67
C LYS A 118 11.72 17.51 -9.47
N ILE A 119 12.34 16.33 -9.57
CA ILE A 119 12.55 15.47 -8.41
C ILE A 119 13.54 16.20 -7.51
N VAL A 120 13.09 16.61 -6.34
CA VAL A 120 13.94 17.36 -5.40
C VAL A 120 14.44 16.48 -4.27
N ASP A 121 13.75 15.36 -4.01
CA ASP A 121 14.14 14.46 -2.93
C ASP A 121 13.73 13.01 -3.19
N LYS A 122 14.62 12.10 -2.79
CA LYS A 122 14.43 10.65 -2.79
C LYS A 122 14.60 10.07 -1.37
N ASN A 123 14.84 10.91 -0.37
CA ASN A 123 15.01 10.48 1.01
C ASN A 123 13.67 10.14 1.63
N TRP A 124 13.53 8.90 2.11
CA TRP A 124 12.28 8.32 2.57
C TRP A 124 11.67 9.04 3.78
N ASP A 125 12.51 9.59 4.67
CA ASP A 125 12.05 10.31 5.86
C ASP A 125 11.20 11.54 5.47
N HIS A 126 11.61 12.27 4.43
CA HIS A 126 10.86 13.42 3.94
C HIS A 126 9.60 13.03 3.15
N ILE A 127 9.54 11.82 2.58
CA ILE A 127 8.35 11.30 1.89
C ILE A 127 7.27 10.90 2.90
N ARG A 128 7.69 10.45 4.09
CA ARG A 128 6.81 9.98 5.15
C ARG A 128 6.20 11.13 5.97
N ASP A 129 6.99 12.17 6.24
CA ASP A 129 6.65 13.28 7.14
C ASP A 129 5.97 14.45 6.40
#